data_AF-J9ZBK7-F1
#
_entry.id   AF-J9ZBK7-F1
#
_cell.length_a   1.000
_cell.length_b   1.000
_cell.length_c   1.000
_cell.angle_alpha   90.00
_cell.angle_beta   90.00
_cell.angle_gamma   90.00
#
_symmetry.space_group_name_H-M   'P 1'
#
loop_
_entity.id
_entity.type
_entity.pdbx_description
1 polymer ?
#
loop_
_entity_poly.entity_id
_entity_poly.type
_entity_poly.pdbx_seq_one_letter_code
_entity_poly.pdbx_strand_id
1 'polypeptide(L)'
;MRQYPLEKTRNIGIMAHIDAGKTTTTERILFYTGMLHRMGEVHEGTTVMDWMEQERERGITITSAATTCFWKDNRINIIDTPGHVDFTIEVERSLRVLDGAIAVFDSVQGVEPQSETVWRQADKYRVPRIAFMNKMDRIGADFYTSVQTMVDRLKAKPIPVQIPIGKESEFVGVIDLLEMRGIFYDDETLGAKYIVREIPEDMKELASEYREKLVESVAELDDELMEKFLNGSDISSSELKAALRKITISMKGTPVLCGAAFKNKGIQLLLDAVIDYLPSPVDVPDIIGIDPKTEQEITRKASDSEPFSGLAFKIMTDPFVGQLTFFRVYSGKLEAGSYVYNSTKK
;
A
#
# COMPACT_ATOMS: atom_id res chain seq x y z
N MET A 1 26.26 7.66 -4.14
CA MET A 1 25.73 7.88 -2.76
C MET A 1 24.20 7.85 -2.86
N ARG A 2 23.46 7.22 -1.93
CA ARG A 2 21.99 7.11 -2.03
C ARG A 2 21.38 8.50 -1.84
N GLN A 3 20.52 8.95 -2.76
CA GLN A 3 19.91 10.29 -2.71
C GLN A 3 18.86 10.41 -1.58
N TYR A 4 18.22 9.29 -1.23
CA TYR A 4 17.25 9.19 -0.13
C TYR A 4 17.74 8.18 0.91
N PRO A 5 17.63 8.47 2.22
CA PRO A 5 17.99 7.53 3.27
C PRO A 5 17.00 6.35 3.32
N LEU A 6 17.36 5.25 4.00
CA LEU A 6 16.52 4.04 4.05
C LEU A 6 15.20 4.32 4.77
N GLU A 7 15.23 5.11 5.83
CA GLU A 7 14.09 5.55 6.63
C GLU A 7 13.03 6.29 5.79
N LYS A 8 13.46 6.93 4.70
CA LYS A 8 12.62 7.65 3.74
C LYS A 8 12.34 6.85 2.45
N THR A 9 12.58 5.55 2.48
CA THR A 9 12.25 4.63 1.40
C THR A 9 11.03 3.79 1.78
N ARG A 10 10.11 3.57 0.84
CA ARG A 10 8.99 2.64 0.98
C ARG A 10 9.02 1.68 -0.21
N ASN A 11 9.13 0.38 0.04
CA ASN A 11 8.98 -0.64 -1.00
C ASN A 11 7.59 -1.26 -0.85
N ILE A 12 6.67 -0.87 -1.72
CA ILE A 12 5.25 -1.23 -1.59
C ILE A 12 4.76 -2.05 -2.78
N GLY A 13 3.84 -2.98 -2.50
CA GLY A 13 3.02 -3.61 -3.53
C GLY A 13 1.60 -3.10 -3.49
N ILE A 14 0.90 -3.19 -4.62
CA ILE A 14 -0.55 -2.97 -4.66
C ILE A 14 -1.17 -4.35 -4.90
N MET A 15 -1.98 -4.78 -3.93
CA MET A 15 -2.60 -6.09 -3.86
C MET A 15 -4.10 -5.93 -4.03
N ALA A 16 -4.70 -6.65 -4.96
CA ALA A 16 -6.14 -6.62 -5.15
C ALA A 16 -6.62 -7.88 -5.87
N HIS A 17 -7.91 -8.18 -5.76
CA HIS A 17 -8.56 -9.08 -6.72
C HIS A 17 -8.76 -8.36 -8.07
N ILE A 18 -9.18 -9.12 -9.08
CA ILE A 18 -9.49 -8.61 -10.42
C ILE A 18 -10.57 -7.52 -10.31
N ASP A 19 -10.46 -6.45 -11.10
CA ASP A 19 -11.42 -5.35 -11.13
C ASP A 19 -11.54 -4.48 -9.87
N ALA A 20 -10.89 -4.77 -8.73
CA ALA A 20 -10.94 -3.86 -7.56
C ALA A 20 -10.32 -2.46 -7.83
N GLY A 21 -9.67 -2.29 -8.98
CA GLY A 21 -9.09 -1.02 -9.43
C GLY A 21 -7.63 -0.83 -9.01
N LYS A 22 -6.87 -1.93 -8.90
CA LYS A 22 -5.42 -1.92 -8.63
C LYS A 22 -4.64 -1.05 -9.62
N THR A 23 -4.69 -1.38 -10.91
CA THR A 23 -3.96 -0.64 -11.96
C THR A 23 -4.38 0.83 -12.00
N THR A 24 -5.69 1.12 -11.89
CA THR A 24 -6.19 2.50 -11.82
C THR A 24 -5.58 3.23 -10.63
N THR A 25 -5.50 2.60 -9.46
CA THR A 25 -4.88 3.17 -8.26
C THR A 25 -3.39 3.43 -8.51
N THR A 26 -2.67 2.47 -9.09
CA THR A 26 -1.25 2.61 -9.47
C THR A 26 -1.03 3.80 -10.40
N GLU A 27 -1.82 3.91 -11.47
CA GLU A 27 -1.74 5.00 -12.45
C GLU A 27 -1.99 6.36 -11.82
N ARG A 28 -2.98 6.48 -10.92
CA ARG A 28 -3.24 7.74 -10.21
C ARG A 28 -2.12 8.10 -9.24
N ILE A 29 -1.52 7.12 -8.56
CA ILE A 29 -0.31 7.35 -7.75
C ILE A 29 0.80 7.94 -8.63
N LEU A 30 1.06 7.36 -9.79
CA LEU A 30 2.11 7.83 -10.69
C LEU A 30 1.81 9.22 -11.27
N PHE A 31 0.54 9.53 -11.56
CA PHE A 31 0.14 10.86 -11.98
C PHE A 31 0.36 11.90 -10.88
N TYR A 32 -0.12 11.65 -9.66
CA TYR A 32 -0.04 12.64 -8.58
C TYR A 32 1.36 12.84 -8.02
N THR A 33 2.24 11.85 -8.16
CA THR A 33 3.67 11.99 -7.85
C THR A 33 4.45 12.69 -8.96
N GLY A 34 3.79 13.06 -10.06
CA GLY A 34 4.41 13.75 -11.20
C GLY A 34 5.22 12.84 -12.12
N MET A 35 5.20 11.52 -11.90
CA MET A 35 5.88 10.54 -12.75
C MET A 35 5.20 10.38 -14.12
N LEU A 36 3.88 10.54 -14.16
CA LEU A 36 3.10 10.57 -15.40
C LEU A 36 2.55 11.97 -15.65
N HIS A 37 2.74 12.47 -16.86
CA HIS A 37 2.18 13.75 -17.29
C HIS A 37 0.73 13.64 -17.79
N ARG A 38 0.23 12.41 -18.00
CA ARG A 38 -1.15 12.11 -18.40
C ARG A 38 -1.65 10.87 -17.67
N MET A 39 -2.93 10.87 -17.33
CA MET A 39 -3.60 9.72 -16.72
C MET A 39 -3.91 8.66 -17.78
N GLY A 40 -3.51 7.41 -17.55
CA GLY A 40 -3.96 6.26 -18.35
C GLY A 40 -5.31 5.71 -17.87
N GLU A 41 -5.99 4.98 -18.75
CA GLU A 41 -7.21 4.23 -18.46
C GLU A 41 -7.12 2.79 -18.94
N VAL A 42 -7.53 1.86 -18.08
CA VAL A 42 -7.48 0.41 -18.36
C VAL A 42 -8.39 0.06 -19.54
N HIS A 43 -9.60 0.62 -19.58
CA HIS A 43 -10.57 0.35 -20.64
C HIS A 43 -10.12 0.84 -22.02
N GLU A 44 -9.26 1.86 -22.06
CA GLU A 44 -8.69 2.40 -23.30
C GLU A 44 -7.33 1.76 -23.66
N GLY A 45 -6.80 0.86 -22.81
CA GLY A 45 -5.49 0.24 -23.00
C GLY A 45 -4.33 1.23 -22.95
N THR A 46 -4.52 2.39 -22.33
CA THR A 46 -3.54 3.50 -22.29
C THR A 46 -2.70 3.52 -21.01
N THR A 47 -2.86 2.53 -20.13
CA THR A 47 -2.07 2.42 -18.90
C THR A 47 -0.60 2.14 -19.23
N VAL A 48 0.30 2.80 -18.49
CA VAL A 48 1.74 2.67 -18.66
C VAL A 48 2.23 1.37 -18.03
N MET A 49 1.57 0.92 -16.97
CA MET A 49 1.95 -0.28 -16.23
C MET A 49 1.58 -1.58 -16.95
N ASP A 50 0.48 -1.61 -17.71
CA ASP A 50 0.10 -2.74 -18.57
C ASP A 50 0.75 -2.56 -19.94
N TRP A 51 2.03 -2.90 -20.04
CA TRP A 51 2.83 -2.67 -21.25
C TRP A 51 2.69 -3.81 -22.27
N MET A 52 2.29 -5.02 -21.85
CA MET A 52 2.08 -6.13 -22.76
C MET A 52 0.77 -5.95 -23.52
N GLU A 53 0.78 -6.25 -24.82
CA GLU A 53 -0.42 -6.20 -25.67
C GLU A 53 -1.56 -7.07 -25.09
N GLN A 54 -1.22 -8.24 -24.54
CA GLN A 54 -2.16 -9.15 -23.88
C GLN A 54 -2.75 -8.57 -22.57
N GLU A 55 -1.99 -7.75 -21.83
CA GLU A 55 -2.49 -7.08 -20.62
C GLU A 55 -3.51 -6.00 -21.01
N ARG A 56 -3.21 -5.24 -22.06
CA ARG A 56 -4.10 -4.20 -22.61
C ARG A 56 -5.37 -4.77 -23.22
N GLU A 57 -5.26 -5.84 -24.00
CA GLU A 57 -6.40 -6.52 -24.63
C GLU A 57 -7.36 -7.11 -23.62
N ARG A 58 -6.84 -7.63 -22.50
CA ARG A 58 -7.63 -8.32 -21.47
C ARG A 58 -7.98 -7.45 -20.28
N GLY A 59 -7.42 -6.24 -20.17
CA GLY A 59 -7.63 -5.33 -19.04
C GLY A 59 -7.14 -5.88 -17.70
N ILE A 60 -6.14 -6.77 -17.70
CA ILE A 60 -5.59 -7.39 -16.49
C ILE A 60 -4.07 -7.25 -16.44
N THR A 61 -3.51 -7.07 -15.24
CA THR A 61 -2.06 -7.13 -15.05
C THR A 61 -1.62 -8.60 -14.98
N ILE A 62 -0.72 -8.98 -15.88
CA ILE A 62 -0.17 -10.34 -15.99
C ILE A 62 1.22 -10.38 -15.35
N THR A 63 2.06 -9.37 -15.61
CA THR A 63 3.43 -9.28 -15.11
C THR A 63 3.63 -8.11 -14.17
N SER A 64 4.47 -8.31 -13.16
CA SER A 64 4.74 -7.33 -12.13
C SER A 64 5.56 -6.15 -12.65
N ALA A 65 5.00 -4.94 -12.71
CA ALA A 65 5.75 -3.75 -13.11
C ALA A 65 6.42 -3.11 -11.89
N ALA A 66 7.70 -2.73 -12.02
CA ALA A 66 8.44 -2.05 -10.96
C ALA A 66 8.74 -0.61 -11.38
N THR A 67 8.33 0.36 -10.57
CA THR A 67 8.53 1.79 -10.83
C THR A 67 8.91 2.53 -9.55
N THR A 68 9.53 3.70 -9.68
CA THR A 68 9.90 4.57 -8.56
C THR A 68 9.20 5.90 -8.72
N CYS A 69 8.59 6.39 -7.64
CA CYS A 69 8.01 7.72 -7.57
C CYS A 69 8.43 8.42 -6.26
N PHE A 70 8.12 9.71 -6.16
CA PHE A 70 8.53 10.55 -5.03
C PHE A 70 7.32 11.28 -4.45
N TRP A 71 7.19 11.28 -3.13
CA TRP A 71 6.11 11.94 -2.41
C TRP A 71 6.64 12.51 -1.09
N LYS A 72 6.43 13.81 -0.82
CA LYS A 72 6.84 14.50 0.42
C LYS A 72 8.26 14.12 0.90
N ASP A 73 9.27 14.28 0.05
CA ASP A 73 10.68 13.92 0.30
C ASP A 73 10.94 12.45 0.64
N ASN A 74 10.03 11.55 0.30
CA ASN A 74 10.20 10.11 0.41
C ASN A 74 10.24 9.47 -0.97
N ARG A 75 11.04 8.41 -1.08
CA ARG A 75 11.12 7.56 -2.26
C ARG A 75 10.17 6.38 -2.08
N ILE A 76 9.28 6.17 -3.04
CA ILE A 76 8.37 5.03 -3.06
C ILE A 76 8.72 4.17 -4.27
N ASN A 77 9.08 2.92 -4.03
CA ASN A 77 9.24 1.91 -5.07
C ASN A 77 7.97 1.06 -5.08
N ILE A 78 7.28 1.04 -6.21
CA ILE A 78 6.02 0.31 -6.39
C ILE A 78 6.30 -0.93 -7.22
N ILE A 79 5.88 -2.09 -6.71
CA ILE A 79 5.77 -3.33 -7.50
C ILE A 79 4.29 -3.60 -7.68
N ASP A 80 3.78 -3.40 -8.89
CA ASP A 80 2.41 -3.74 -9.20
C ASP A 80 2.28 -5.26 -9.26
N THR A 81 1.45 -5.87 -8.41
CA THR A 81 1.38 -7.34 -8.29
C THR A 81 0.20 -7.89 -9.11
N PRO A 82 0.29 -9.07 -9.75
CA PRO A 82 -0.86 -9.65 -10.44
C PRO A 82 -2.06 -9.83 -9.50
N GLY A 83 -3.28 -9.52 -9.96
CA GLY A 83 -4.49 -9.62 -9.14
C GLY A 83 -5.27 -10.93 -9.30
N HIS A 84 -4.84 -11.78 -10.24
CA HIS A 84 -5.50 -13.02 -10.56
C HIS A 84 -4.81 -14.21 -9.87
N VAL A 85 -5.60 -15.12 -9.34
CA VAL A 85 -5.14 -16.36 -8.67
C VAL A 85 -4.28 -17.28 -9.55
N ASP A 86 -4.34 -17.15 -10.87
CA ASP A 86 -3.58 -18.01 -11.79
C ASP A 86 -2.09 -17.61 -11.84
N PHE A 87 -1.75 -16.40 -11.36
CA PHE A 87 -0.38 -15.89 -11.28
C PHE A 87 0.19 -15.94 -9.85
N THR A 88 -0.29 -16.89 -9.03
CA THR A 88 0.12 -17.05 -7.62
C THR A 88 1.63 -17.04 -7.39
N ILE A 89 2.42 -17.68 -8.26
CA ILE A 89 3.90 -17.72 -8.12
C ILE A 89 4.49 -16.31 -8.21
N GLU A 90 3.98 -15.47 -9.10
CA GLU A 90 4.48 -14.11 -9.28
C GLU A 90 4.02 -13.18 -8.14
N VAL A 91 2.80 -13.37 -7.64
CA VAL A 91 2.33 -12.69 -6.43
C VAL A 91 3.21 -13.05 -5.24
N GLU A 92 3.45 -14.34 -4.98
CA GLU A 92 4.31 -14.77 -3.86
C GLU A 92 5.73 -14.19 -4.00
N ARG A 93 6.29 -14.19 -5.21
CA ARG A 93 7.63 -13.64 -5.44
C ARG A 93 7.69 -12.14 -5.21
N SER A 94 6.66 -11.41 -5.63
CA SER A 94 6.55 -9.96 -5.39
C SER A 94 6.43 -9.68 -3.89
N LEU A 95 5.57 -10.38 -3.18
CA LEU A 95 5.39 -10.21 -1.73
C LEU A 95 6.67 -10.43 -0.93
N ARG A 96 7.53 -11.36 -1.36
CA ARG A 96 8.84 -11.61 -0.70
C ARG A 96 9.84 -10.46 -0.79
N VAL A 97 9.68 -9.57 -1.76
CA VAL A 97 10.58 -8.42 -1.95
C VAL A 97 9.96 -7.10 -1.50
N LEU A 98 8.74 -7.11 -0.96
CA LEU A 98 8.06 -5.91 -0.49
C LEU A 98 8.26 -5.72 1.01
N ASP A 99 8.26 -4.45 1.44
CA ASP A 99 8.25 -4.10 2.85
C ASP A 99 6.81 -3.93 3.35
N GLY A 100 5.94 -3.36 2.52
CA GLY A 100 4.53 -3.23 2.83
C GLY A 100 3.63 -3.34 1.60
N ALA A 101 2.33 -3.26 1.80
CA ALA A 101 1.36 -3.32 0.70
C ALA A 101 0.14 -2.42 0.92
N ILE A 102 -0.49 -2.06 -0.19
CA ILE A 102 -1.83 -1.49 -0.23
C ILE A 102 -2.78 -2.61 -0.66
N ALA A 103 -3.68 -3.03 0.22
CA ALA A 103 -4.76 -3.95 -0.10
C ALA A 103 -5.97 -3.16 -0.63
N VAL A 104 -6.24 -3.25 -1.92
CA VAL A 104 -7.35 -2.56 -2.58
C VAL A 104 -8.58 -3.46 -2.61
N PHE A 105 -9.69 -2.94 -2.11
CA PHE A 105 -10.99 -3.61 -2.09
C PHE A 105 -12.02 -2.80 -2.88
N ASP A 106 -12.99 -3.49 -3.47
CA ASP A 106 -14.15 -2.86 -4.11
C ASP A 106 -15.17 -2.52 -3.03
N SER A 107 -15.57 -1.25 -2.91
CA SER A 107 -16.53 -0.83 -1.87
C SER A 107 -17.96 -1.30 -2.11
N VAL A 108 -18.27 -1.92 -3.26
CA VAL A 108 -19.56 -2.53 -3.56
C VAL A 108 -19.59 -3.98 -3.06
N GLN A 109 -18.52 -4.74 -3.30
CA GLN A 109 -18.46 -6.17 -2.98
C GLN A 109 -17.76 -6.48 -1.65
N GLY A 110 -16.92 -5.57 -1.17
CA GLY A 110 -16.04 -5.79 -0.03
C GLY A 110 -14.98 -6.86 -0.31
N VAL A 111 -14.81 -7.78 0.63
CA VAL A 111 -13.87 -8.90 0.52
C VAL A 111 -14.47 -10.03 -0.31
N GLU A 112 -13.83 -10.33 -1.43
CA GLU A 112 -14.16 -11.48 -2.29
C GLU A 112 -13.25 -12.70 -2.00
N PRO A 113 -13.64 -13.93 -2.41
CA PRO A 113 -12.83 -15.14 -2.20
C PRO A 113 -11.38 -15.03 -2.71
N GLN A 114 -11.18 -14.32 -3.82
CA GLN A 114 -9.86 -14.05 -4.41
C GLN A 114 -9.05 -13.09 -3.52
N SER A 115 -9.72 -12.11 -2.91
CA SER A 115 -9.09 -11.20 -1.94
C SER A 115 -8.57 -11.96 -0.73
N GLU A 116 -9.28 -12.98 -0.24
CA GLU A 116 -8.80 -13.83 0.85
C GLU A 116 -7.51 -14.56 0.50
N THR A 117 -7.38 -15.04 -0.74
CA THR A 117 -6.20 -15.77 -1.20
C THR A 117 -4.97 -14.85 -1.17
N VAL A 118 -5.12 -13.67 -1.75
CA VAL A 118 -4.07 -12.64 -1.80
C VAL A 118 -3.73 -12.15 -0.39
N TRP A 119 -4.72 -12.01 0.48
CA TRP A 119 -4.53 -11.64 1.89
C TRP A 119 -3.73 -12.69 2.66
N ARG A 120 -4.06 -13.98 2.52
CA ARG A 120 -3.34 -15.09 3.17
C ARG A 120 -1.89 -15.20 2.69
N GLN A 121 -1.61 -14.87 1.42
CA GLN A 121 -0.24 -14.83 0.91
C GLN A 121 0.58 -13.73 1.59
N ALA A 122 0.03 -12.53 1.79
CA ALA A 122 0.72 -11.51 2.56
C ALA A 122 0.86 -11.86 4.05
N ASP A 123 -0.06 -12.65 4.63
CA ASP A 123 0.10 -13.17 6.00
C ASP A 123 1.29 -14.14 6.09
N LYS A 124 1.37 -15.07 5.13
CA LYS A 124 2.47 -16.05 5.01
C LYS A 124 3.84 -15.38 4.93
N TYR A 125 3.95 -14.28 4.20
CA TYR A 125 5.19 -13.52 4.04
C TYR A 125 5.37 -12.37 5.05
N ARG A 126 4.44 -12.22 5.99
CA ARG A 126 4.44 -11.16 7.02
C ARG A 126 4.64 -9.77 6.41
N VAL A 127 3.79 -9.42 5.43
CA VAL A 127 3.81 -8.11 4.77
C VAL A 127 2.78 -7.18 5.46
N PRO A 128 3.25 -6.17 6.21
CA PRO A 128 2.42 -5.07 6.72
C PRO A 128 1.61 -4.41 5.61
N ARG A 129 0.37 -4.01 5.93
CA ARG A 129 -0.50 -3.46 4.91
C ARG A 129 -1.48 -2.43 5.45
N ILE A 130 -1.90 -1.54 4.56
CA ILE A 130 -3.04 -0.65 4.73
C ILE A 130 -4.13 -1.08 3.75
N ALA A 131 -5.40 -0.84 4.08
CA ALA A 131 -6.52 -1.17 3.22
C ALA A 131 -7.06 0.10 2.54
N PHE A 132 -7.43 -0.01 1.27
CA PHE A 132 -8.06 1.05 0.49
C PHE A 132 -9.37 0.56 -0.11
N MET A 133 -10.48 1.05 0.45
CA MET A 133 -11.84 0.84 -0.05
C MET A 133 -12.05 1.75 -1.26
N ASN A 134 -11.83 1.19 -2.44
CA ASN A 134 -11.90 1.89 -3.71
C ASN A 134 -13.32 1.85 -4.29
N LYS A 135 -13.56 2.62 -5.35
CA LYS A 135 -14.85 2.70 -6.04
C LYS A 135 -16.00 3.21 -5.17
N MET A 136 -15.72 4.14 -4.25
CA MET A 136 -16.76 4.83 -3.47
C MET A 136 -17.77 5.59 -4.35
N ASP A 137 -17.45 5.81 -5.62
CA ASP A 137 -18.30 6.46 -6.62
C ASP A 137 -19.33 5.55 -7.29
N ARG A 138 -19.29 4.22 -7.04
CA ARG A 138 -20.19 3.25 -7.67
C ARG A 138 -21.51 3.11 -6.93
N ILE A 139 -22.56 2.75 -7.68
CA ILE A 139 -23.87 2.41 -7.11
C ILE A 139 -23.72 1.18 -6.20
N GLY A 140 -24.29 1.27 -5.01
CA GLY A 140 -24.15 0.23 -3.98
C GLY A 140 -22.83 0.27 -3.21
N ALA A 141 -21.99 1.29 -3.40
CA ALA A 141 -20.77 1.45 -2.61
C ALA A 141 -21.11 1.73 -1.14
N ASP A 142 -20.63 0.85 -0.26
CA ASP A 142 -20.82 0.96 1.17
C ASP A 142 -19.50 0.67 1.90
N PHE A 143 -18.87 1.73 2.39
CA PHE A 143 -17.64 1.68 3.15
C PHE A 143 -17.78 0.80 4.41
N TYR A 144 -18.87 0.96 5.15
CA TYR A 144 -19.03 0.33 6.46
C TYR A 144 -19.24 -1.18 6.31
N THR A 145 -20.10 -1.57 5.37
CA THR A 145 -20.29 -2.99 5.03
C THR A 145 -18.99 -3.59 4.50
N SER A 146 -18.27 -2.89 3.62
CA SER A 146 -16.99 -3.37 3.09
C SER A 146 -15.93 -3.57 4.17
N VAL A 147 -15.82 -2.65 5.13
CA VAL A 147 -14.95 -2.82 6.31
C VAL A 147 -15.37 -4.02 7.14
N GLN A 148 -16.66 -4.22 7.36
CA GLN A 148 -17.17 -5.37 8.12
C GLN A 148 -16.80 -6.70 7.45
N THR A 149 -16.81 -6.76 6.11
CA THR A 149 -16.39 -7.98 5.42
C THR A 149 -14.92 -8.35 5.66
N MET A 150 -14.03 -7.40 6.00
CA MET A 150 -12.66 -7.70 6.43
C MET A 150 -12.64 -8.46 7.76
N VAL A 151 -13.51 -8.09 8.70
CA VAL A 151 -13.65 -8.80 9.97
C VAL A 151 -14.22 -10.20 9.70
N ASP A 152 -15.29 -10.28 8.94
CA ASP A 152 -16.05 -11.52 8.79
C ASP A 152 -15.31 -12.58 7.97
N ARG A 153 -14.64 -12.18 6.88
CA ARG A 153 -14.00 -13.10 5.92
C ARG A 153 -12.50 -13.24 6.15
N LEU A 154 -11.79 -12.14 6.41
CA LEU A 154 -10.33 -12.16 6.59
C LEU A 154 -9.93 -12.41 8.04
N LYS A 155 -10.87 -12.27 9.00
CA LYS A 155 -10.57 -12.25 10.44
C LYS A 155 -9.53 -11.19 10.81
N ALA A 156 -9.50 -10.11 10.03
CA ALA A 156 -8.61 -8.98 10.25
C ALA A 156 -9.17 -8.03 11.32
N LYS A 157 -8.31 -7.15 11.85
CA LYS A 157 -8.68 -6.02 12.70
C LYS A 157 -8.57 -4.71 11.89
N PRO A 158 -9.58 -4.34 11.08
CA PRO A 158 -9.57 -3.08 10.36
C PRO A 158 -9.73 -1.90 11.31
N ILE A 159 -8.98 -0.83 11.06
CA ILE A 159 -9.03 0.42 11.83
C ILE A 159 -9.32 1.56 10.86
N PRO A 160 -10.58 1.95 10.66
CA PRO A 160 -10.93 3.12 9.85
C PRO A 160 -10.23 4.38 10.38
N VAL A 161 -9.37 4.97 9.55
CA VAL A 161 -8.73 6.27 9.84
C VAL A 161 -9.44 7.43 9.12
N GLN A 162 -10.38 7.09 8.24
CA GLN A 162 -11.26 8.02 7.56
C GLN A 162 -12.61 7.37 7.25
N ILE A 163 -13.64 8.21 7.05
CA ILE A 163 -14.98 7.80 6.60
C ILE A 163 -15.43 8.65 5.40
N PRO A 164 -16.25 8.12 4.48
CA PRO A 164 -16.63 8.83 3.26
C PRO A 164 -17.63 9.96 3.51
N ILE A 165 -17.52 11.06 2.76
CA ILE A 165 -18.52 12.12 2.66
C ILE A 165 -19.31 11.93 1.37
N GLY A 166 -20.61 11.68 1.53
CA GLY A 166 -21.50 11.29 0.44
C GLY A 166 -21.35 9.82 0.03
N LYS A 167 -22.21 9.36 -0.87
CA LYS A 167 -22.23 7.99 -1.40
C LYS A 167 -22.40 8.02 -2.91
N GLU A 168 -21.86 7.01 -3.59
CA GLU A 168 -22.04 6.83 -5.03
C GLU A 168 -21.66 8.11 -5.81
N SER A 169 -22.54 8.62 -6.69
CA SER A 169 -22.29 9.86 -7.43
C SER A 169 -22.15 11.11 -6.55
N GLU A 170 -22.64 11.07 -5.31
CA GLU A 170 -22.51 12.18 -4.34
C GLU A 170 -21.24 12.07 -3.50
N PHE A 171 -20.37 11.09 -3.75
CA PHE A 171 -19.08 10.98 -3.07
C PHE A 171 -18.16 12.15 -3.47
N VAL A 172 -17.94 13.06 -2.53
CA VAL A 172 -17.19 14.32 -2.74
C VAL A 172 -15.92 14.42 -1.91
N GLY A 173 -15.77 13.57 -0.90
CA GLY A 173 -14.71 13.74 0.08
C GLY A 173 -14.65 12.65 1.12
N VAL A 174 -13.79 12.87 2.11
CA VAL A 174 -13.58 11.99 3.25
C VAL A 174 -13.41 12.82 4.52
N ILE A 175 -13.80 12.27 5.66
CA ILE A 175 -13.50 12.85 6.97
C ILE A 175 -12.23 12.18 7.46
N ASP A 176 -11.19 12.96 7.69
CA ASP A 176 -10.00 12.50 8.40
C ASP A 176 -10.35 12.41 9.89
N LEU A 177 -10.40 11.19 10.41
CA LEU A 177 -10.72 10.95 11.81
C LEU A 177 -9.55 11.30 12.72
N LEU A 178 -8.32 11.41 12.23
CA LEU A 178 -7.16 11.77 13.05
C LEU A 178 -7.21 13.24 13.44
N GLU A 179 -7.43 14.11 12.44
CA GLU A 179 -7.48 15.56 12.62
C GLU A 179 -8.90 16.11 12.83
N MET A 180 -9.93 15.26 12.71
CA MET A 180 -11.34 15.62 12.79
C MET A 180 -11.71 16.75 11.82
N ARG A 181 -11.35 16.57 10.55
CA ARG A 181 -11.59 17.54 9.46
C ARG A 181 -12.19 16.86 8.22
N GLY A 182 -13.03 17.60 7.50
CA GLY A 182 -13.52 17.19 6.19
C GLY A 182 -12.54 17.56 5.09
N ILE A 183 -12.25 16.61 4.20
CA ILE A 183 -11.38 16.78 3.03
C ILE A 183 -12.22 16.60 1.77
N PHE A 184 -12.38 17.68 1.02
CA PHE A 184 -13.23 17.75 -0.16
C PHE A 184 -12.36 17.88 -1.42
N TYR A 185 -12.60 17.02 -2.40
CA TYR A 185 -11.83 17.01 -3.64
C TYR A 185 -12.51 17.88 -4.70
N ASP A 186 -11.69 18.64 -5.42
CA ASP A 186 -12.16 19.44 -6.55
C ASP A 186 -12.09 18.62 -7.85
N ASP A 187 -13.26 18.28 -8.37
CA ASP A 187 -13.42 17.53 -9.63
C ASP A 187 -12.83 18.29 -10.84
N GLU A 188 -12.81 19.63 -10.82
CA GLU A 188 -12.25 20.44 -11.91
C GLU A 188 -10.73 20.29 -12.02
N THR A 189 -10.07 20.04 -10.90
CA THR A 189 -8.61 19.83 -10.87
C THR A 189 -8.21 18.36 -11.01
N LEU A 190 -9.14 17.50 -11.43
CA LEU A 190 -8.97 16.06 -11.40
C LEU A 190 -8.51 15.59 -10.02
N GLY A 191 -9.03 16.19 -8.94
CA GLY A 191 -8.68 15.87 -7.56
C GLY A 191 -7.30 16.36 -7.10
N ALA A 192 -6.48 17.01 -7.95
CA ALA A 192 -5.14 17.48 -7.59
C ALA A 192 -5.15 18.52 -6.45
N LYS A 193 -6.21 19.32 -6.35
CA LYS A 193 -6.49 20.16 -5.20
C LYS A 193 -7.60 19.53 -4.38
N TYR A 194 -7.39 19.52 -3.07
CA TYR A 194 -8.45 19.28 -2.09
C TYR A 194 -8.48 20.45 -1.11
N ILE A 195 -9.65 20.66 -0.53
CA ILE A 195 -9.90 21.72 0.45
C ILE A 195 -10.22 21.06 1.78
N VAL A 196 -9.47 21.43 2.81
CA VAL A 196 -9.75 21.05 4.19
C VAL A 196 -10.77 22.03 4.77
N ARG A 197 -11.88 21.50 5.29
CA ARG A 197 -12.97 22.26 5.90
C ARG A 197 -13.45 21.58 7.18
N GLU A 198 -14.42 22.20 7.84
CA GLU A 198 -15.16 21.57 8.92
C GLU A 198 -15.99 20.39 8.41
N ILE A 199 -16.24 19.44 9.31
CA ILE A 199 -17.08 18.26 9.03
C ILE A 199 -18.53 18.74 8.80
N PRO A 200 -19.24 18.24 7.77
CA PRO A 200 -20.66 18.52 7.56
C PRO A 200 -21.49 18.26 8.83
N GLU A 201 -22.45 19.13 9.13
CA GLU A 201 -23.21 19.10 10.38
C GLU A 201 -23.93 17.75 10.61
N ASP A 202 -24.49 17.21 9.54
CA ASP A 202 -25.17 15.91 9.49
C ASP A 202 -24.24 14.70 9.69
N MET A 203 -22.92 14.91 9.62
CA MET A 203 -21.91 13.87 9.79
C MET A 203 -21.09 14.01 11.08
N LYS A 204 -21.27 15.08 11.86
CA LYS A 204 -20.48 15.32 13.08
C LYS A 204 -20.64 14.19 14.12
N GLU A 205 -21.87 13.75 14.36
CA GLU A 205 -22.16 12.68 15.32
C GLU A 205 -21.51 11.36 14.88
N LEU A 206 -21.65 11.00 13.60
CA LEU A 206 -21.04 9.81 13.02
C LEU A 206 -19.50 9.88 13.06
N ALA A 207 -18.92 11.05 12.78
CA ALA A 207 -17.48 11.26 12.86
C ALA A 207 -16.95 11.10 14.30
N SER A 208 -17.69 11.63 15.29
CA SER A 208 -17.36 11.43 16.70
C SER A 208 -17.42 9.97 17.11
N GLU A 209 -18.47 9.24 16.71
CA GLU A 209 -18.60 7.80 16.97
C GLU A 209 -17.42 7.01 16.37
N TYR A 210 -17.07 7.27 15.11
CA TYR A 210 -15.96 6.58 14.45
C TYR A 210 -14.59 7.02 14.99
N ARG A 211 -14.45 8.24 15.48
CA ARG A 211 -13.26 8.70 16.20
C ARG A 211 -13.09 7.93 17.50
N GLU A 212 -14.14 7.75 18.28
CA GLU A 212 -14.10 6.95 19.51
C GLU A 212 -13.68 5.51 19.21
N LYS A 213 -14.29 4.87 18.20
CA LYS A 213 -13.90 3.52 17.75
C LYS A 213 -12.45 3.44 17.30
N LEU A 214 -11.95 4.45 16.58
CA LEU A 214 -10.54 4.55 16.17
C LEU A 214 -9.64 4.58 17.40
N VAL A 215 -9.92 5.46 18.36
CA VAL A 215 -9.13 5.61 19.58
C VAL A 215 -9.14 4.32 20.40
N GLU A 216 -10.31 3.72 20.60
CA GLU A 216 -10.48 2.45 21.32
C GLU A 216 -9.68 1.33 20.65
N SER A 217 -9.79 1.18 19.32
CA SER A 217 -9.08 0.14 18.57
C SER A 217 -7.57 0.30 18.63
N VAL A 218 -7.08 1.54 18.59
CA VAL A 218 -5.64 1.83 18.70
C VAL A 218 -5.15 1.58 20.13
N ALA A 219 -5.90 2.00 21.14
CA ALA A 219 -5.60 1.75 22.55
C ALA A 219 -5.56 0.24 22.87
N GLU A 220 -6.47 -0.57 22.33
CA GLU A 220 -6.47 -2.05 22.48
C GLU A 220 -5.15 -2.69 22.02
N LEU A 221 -4.48 -2.09 21.04
CA LEU A 221 -3.32 -2.67 20.37
C LEU A 221 -1.99 -2.01 20.74
N ASP A 222 -2.03 -0.94 21.54
CA ASP A 222 -0.86 -0.22 22.03
C ASP A 222 -0.94 0.05 23.53
N ASP A 223 -0.03 -0.59 24.29
CA ASP A 223 -0.05 -0.57 25.75
C ASP A 223 0.07 0.85 26.35
N GLU A 224 0.85 1.73 25.72
CA GLU A 224 1.04 3.11 26.21
C GLU A 224 -0.25 3.93 26.03
N LEU A 225 -0.94 3.77 24.90
CA LEU A 225 -2.20 4.43 24.66
C LEU A 225 -3.37 3.81 25.44
N MET A 226 -3.32 2.52 25.75
CA MET A 226 -4.28 1.87 26.66
C MET A 226 -4.29 2.55 28.03
N GLU A 227 -3.11 2.77 28.63
CA GLU A 227 -3.02 3.42 29.93
C GLU A 227 -3.60 4.84 29.91
N LYS A 228 -3.31 5.62 28.86
CA LYS A 228 -3.87 6.98 28.69
C LYS A 228 -5.38 6.95 28.55
N PHE A 229 -5.90 6.04 27.73
CA PHE A 229 -7.33 5.88 27.49
C PHE A 229 -8.10 5.53 28.77
N LEU A 230 -7.61 4.56 29.55
CA LEU A 230 -8.22 4.16 30.83
C LEU A 230 -8.20 5.28 31.87
N ASN A 231 -7.19 6.13 31.83
CA ASN A 231 -7.06 7.30 32.71
C ASN A 231 -7.87 8.52 32.22
N GLY A 232 -8.60 8.42 31.11
CA GLY A 232 -9.35 9.54 30.51
C GLY A 232 -8.46 10.69 30.04
N SER A 233 -7.19 10.41 29.71
CA SER A 233 -6.25 11.40 29.20
C SER A 233 -6.46 11.59 27.69
N ASP A 234 -6.35 12.84 27.23
CA ASP A 234 -6.44 13.15 25.80
C ASP A 234 -5.29 12.48 25.02
N ILE A 235 -5.63 11.88 23.87
CA ILE A 235 -4.67 11.27 22.94
C ILE A 235 -4.58 12.15 21.69
N SER A 236 -3.38 12.67 21.43
CA SER A 236 -3.13 13.56 20.29
C SER A 236 -3.10 12.81 18.96
N SER A 237 -3.35 13.53 17.85
CA SER A 237 -3.26 12.97 16.49
C SER A 237 -1.88 12.38 16.19
N SER A 238 -0.81 13.01 16.69
CA SER A 238 0.57 12.52 16.53
C SER A 238 0.81 11.20 17.25
N GLU A 239 0.24 11.01 18.44
CA GLU A 239 0.35 9.77 19.20
C GLU A 239 -0.44 8.64 18.54
N LEU A 240 -1.66 8.92 18.08
CA LEU A 240 -2.45 7.96 17.30
C LEU A 240 -1.70 7.53 16.05
N LYS A 241 -1.08 8.47 15.34
CA LYS A 241 -0.32 8.20 14.12
C LYS A 241 0.89 7.31 14.38
N ALA A 242 1.63 7.57 15.46
CA ALA A 242 2.77 6.75 15.88
C ALA A 242 2.34 5.32 16.27
N ALA A 243 1.25 5.20 17.04
CA ALA A 243 0.70 3.91 17.42
C ALA A 243 0.16 3.13 16.20
N LEU A 244 -0.58 3.79 15.30
CA LEU A 244 -1.06 3.18 14.04
C LEU A 244 0.10 2.63 13.22
N ARG A 245 1.23 3.35 13.13
CA ARG A 245 2.43 2.84 12.46
C ARG A 245 2.95 1.55 13.12
N LYS A 246 3.11 1.53 14.45
CA LYS A 246 3.56 0.35 15.20
C LYS A 246 2.59 -0.83 15.02
N ILE A 247 1.29 -0.58 15.09
CA ILE A 247 0.23 -1.57 14.88
C ILE A 247 0.27 -2.15 13.46
N THR A 248 0.47 -1.28 12.46
CA THR A 248 0.55 -1.67 11.04
C THR A 248 1.77 -2.56 10.79
N ILE A 249 2.96 -2.13 11.24
CA ILE A 249 4.22 -2.86 11.04
C ILE A 249 4.20 -4.20 11.79
N SER A 250 3.59 -4.25 12.98
CA SER A 250 3.42 -5.50 13.73
C SER A 250 2.26 -6.38 13.23
N MET A 251 1.52 -5.93 12.21
CA MET A 251 0.36 -6.61 11.63
C MET A 251 -0.76 -6.93 12.63
N LYS A 252 -0.83 -6.19 13.75
CA LYS A 252 -1.89 -6.35 14.76
C LYS A 252 -3.22 -5.71 14.34
N GLY A 253 -3.16 -4.74 13.44
CA GLY A 253 -4.31 -4.02 12.90
C GLY A 253 -3.99 -3.43 11.53
N THR A 254 -5.03 -3.05 10.79
CA THR A 254 -4.90 -2.55 9.42
C THR A 254 -5.60 -1.21 9.29
N PRO A 255 -4.87 -0.08 9.12
CA PRO A 255 -5.49 1.20 8.82
C PRO A 255 -6.32 1.11 7.54
N VAL A 256 -7.56 1.57 7.59
CA VAL A 256 -8.48 1.56 6.45
C VAL A 256 -8.77 2.96 5.96
N LEU A 257 -8.53 3.13 4.66
CA LEU A 257 -8.77 4.31 3.87
C LEU A 257 -9.87 4.03 2.84
N CYS A 258 -10.51 5.08 2.31
CA CYS A 258 -11.47 4.98 1.22
C CYS A 258 -11.26 6.06 0.17
N GLY A 259 -11.78 5.82 -1.03
CA GLY A 259 -11.69 6.75 -2.15
C GLY A 259 -12.28 6.20 -3.43
N ALA A 260 -12.09 6.98 -4.49
CA ALA A 260 -12.52 6.63 -5.83
C ALA A 260 -11.38 6.94 -6.79
N ALA A 261 -10.50 5.97 -7.04
CA ALA A 261 -9.35 6.15 -7.91
C ALA A 261 -9.77 6.60 -9.32
N PHE A 262 -10.88 6.09 -9.84
CA PHE A 262 -11.42 6.48 -11.14
C PHE A 262 -11.83 7.96 -11.19
N LYS A 263 -12.39 8.49 -10.08
CA LYS A 263 -12.75 9.90 -9.91
C LYS A 263 -11.62 10.74 -9.32
N ASN A 264 -10.43 10.18 -9.18
CA ASN A 264 -9.24 10.87 -8.68
C ASN A 264 -9.33 11.35 -7.22
N LYS A 265 -10.21 10.74 -6.40
CA LYS A 265 -10.45 11.12 -5.00
C LYS A 265 -9.78 10.12 -4.06
N GLY A 266 -9.05 10.60 -3.05
CA GLY A 266 -8.48 9.77 -1.96
C GLY A 266 -7.02 9.33 -2.16
N ILE A 267 -6.42 9.55 -3.32
CA ILE A 267 -5.08 9.01 -3.65
C ILE A 267 -3.95 9.74 -2.91
N GLN A 268 -4.07 11.05 -2.70
CA GLN A 268 -3.06 11.81 -1.96
C GLN A 268 -3.01 11.39 -0.49
N LEU A 269 -4.16 11.15 0.13
CA LEU A 269 -4.23 10.64 1.51
C LEU A 269 -3.75 9.19 1.60
N LEU A 270 -3.99 8.40 0.56
CA LEU A 270 -3.39 7.07 0.44
C LEU A 270 -1.85 7.14 0.39
N LEU A 271 -1.28 8.08 -0.37
CA LEU A 271 0.17 8.31 -0.40
C LEU A 271 0.73 8.83 0.92
N ASP A 272 -0.02 9.67 1.63
CA ASP A 272 0.34 10.09 2.98
C ASP A 272 0.37 8.89 3.94
N ALA A 273 -0.68 8.06 3.93
CA ALA A 273 -0.77 6.84 4.73
C ALA A 273 0.34 5.82 4.41
N VAL A 274 0.79 5.73 3.15
CA VAL A 274 1.97 4.92 2.78
C VAL A 274 3.22 5.39 3.52
N ILE A 275 3.47 6.70 3.57
CA ILE A 275 4.63 7.24 4.27
C ILE A 275 4.47 7.01 5.78
N ASP A 276 3.28 7.29 6.29
CA ASP A 276 3.01 7.36 7.72
C ASP A 276 2.97 5.97 8.37
N TYR A 277 2.34 4.99 7.73
CA TYR A 277 2.04 3.69 8.36
C TYR A 277 2.85 2.54 7.82
N LEU A 278 3.23 2.54 6.53
CA LEU A 278 3.98 1.42 5.96
C LEU A 278 5.46 1.45 6.36
N PRO A 279 6.10 0.28 6.50
CA PRO A 279 7.49 0.17 6.92
C PRO A 279 8.46 0.74 5.89
N SER A 280 9.57 1.23 6.40
CA SER A 280 10.79 1.44 5.64
C SER A 280 11.66 0.17 5.66
N PRO A 281 12.67 0.04 4.78
CA PRO A 281 13.60 -1.08 4.81
C PRO A 281 14.29 -1.36 6.15
N VAL A 282 14.40 -0.36 7.04
CA VAL A 282 15.01 -0.53 8.37
C VAL A 282 14.00 -1.01 9.43
N ASP A 283 12.70 -0.94 9.14
CA ASP A 283 11.63 -1.43 10.02
C ASP A 283 11.34 -2.94 9.80
N VAL A 284 11.86 -3.52 8.72
CA VAL A 284 11.64 -4.93 8.36
C VAL A 284 12.75 -5.80 8.96
N PRO A 285 12.43 -7.02 9.43
CA PRO A 285 13.44 -7.92 9.98
C PRO A 285 14.60 -8.18 9.03
N ASP A 286 15.78 -8.39 9.61
CA ASP A 286 16.98 -8.76 8.87
C ASP A 286 16.75 -10.00 8.00
N ILE A 287 17.39 -10.04 6.82
CA ILE A 287 17.24 -11.18 5.92
C ILE A 287 18.11 -12.33 6.38
N ILE A 288 17.50 -13.50 6.52
CA ILE A 288 18.17 -14.75 6.83
C ILE A 288 18.44 -15.49 5.51
N GLY A 289 19.68 -15.94 5.35
CA GLY A 289 20.12 -16.79 4.25
C GLY A 289 20.95 -17.97 4.76
N ILE A 290 21.32 -18.88 3.87
CA ILE A 290 22.19 -20.01 4.17
C ILE A 290 23.52 -19.79 3.47
N ASP A 291 24.64 -19.92 4.19
CA ASP A 291 25.96 -19.88 3.59
C ASP A 291 26.17 -21.14 2.72
N PRO A 292 26.49 -21.00 1.42
CA PRO A 292 26.59 -22.14 0.51
C PRO A 292 27.80 -23.04 0.78
N LYS A 293 28.77 -22.61 1.60
CA LYS A 293 29.97 -23.39 1.95
C LYS A 293 29.81 -24.10 3.29
N THR A 294 29.21 -23.44 4.28
CA THR A 294 29.10 -23.99 5.65
C THR A 294 27.73 -24.56 5.96
N GLU A 295 26.73 -24.31 5.12
CA GLU A 295 25.31 -24.66 5.32
C GLU A 295 24.69 -24.06 6.60
N GLN A 296 25.35 -23.07 7.19
CA GLN A 296 24.87 -22.36 8.38
C GLN A 296 24.01 -21.15 8.01
N GLU A 297 23.06 -20.83 8.89
CA GLU A 297 22.27 -19.61 8.76
C GLU A 297 23.14 -18.37 8.97
N ILE A 298 22.97 -17.39 8.08
CA ILE A 298 23.60 -16.07 8.15
C ILE A 298 22.52 -15.00 8.07
N THR A 299 22.71 -13.93 8.83
CA THR A 299 21.79 -12.79 8.85
C THR A 299 22.42 -11.59 8.15
N ARG A 300 21.61 -10.82 7.41
CA ARG A 300 22.02 -9.60 6.72
C ARG A 300 21.16 -8.43 7.17
N LYS A 301 21.82 -7.47 7.83
CA LYS A 301 21.20 -6.22 8.26
C LYS A 301 21.00 -5.27 7.09
N ALA A 302 19.94 -4.48 7.17
CA ALA A 302 19.69 -3.38 6.24
C ALA A 302 20.69 -2.23 6.45
N SER A 303 21.95 -2.45 6.05
CA SER A 303 23.03 -1.49 6.19
C SER A 303 23.91 -1.43 4.95
N ASP A 304 24.31 -0.21 4.62
CA ASP A 304 25.26 0.13 3.57
C ASP A 304 26.69 -0.37 3.85
N SER A 305 27.02 -0.72 5.10
CA SER A 305 28.34 -1.22 5.53
C SER A 305 28.45 -2.75 5.52
N GLU A 306 27.33 -3.46 5.38
CA GLU A 306 27.30 -4.93 5.29
C GLU A 306 27.80 -5.40 3.91
N PRO A 307 28.22 -6.68 3.78
CA PRO A 307 28.48 -7.28 2.48
C PRO A 307 27.25 -7.24 1.57
N PHE A 308 27.44 -7.06 0.26
CA PHE A 308 26.32 -7.00 -0.68
C PHE A 308 25.46 -8.26 -0.62
N SER A 309 24.15 -8.07 -0.45
CA SER A 309 23.14 -9.12 -0.66
C SER A 309 21.92 -8.57 -1.40
N GLY A 310 21.38 -9.37 -2.31
CA GLY A 310 20.17 -9.01 -3.04
C GLY A 310 19.43 -10.25 -3.56
N LEU A 311 18.13 -10.09 -3.78
CA LEU A 311 17.27 -11.13 -4.35
C LEU A 311 16.76 -10.68 -5.71
N ALA A 312 17.12 -11.44 -6.75
CA ALA A 312 16.52 -11.28 -8.07
C ALA A 312 15.07 -11.80 -8.03
N PHE A 313 14.12 -10.97 -8.49
CA PHE A 313 12.70 -11.30 -8.44
C PHE A 313 12.00 -11.23 -9.80
N LYS A 314 12.50 -10.42 -10.74
CA LYS A 314 11.93 -10.36 -12.09
C LYS A 314 13.03 -10.41 -13.15
N ILE A 315 12.76 -11.16 -14.21
CA ILE A 315 13.57 -11.18 -15.42
C ILE A 315 12.66 -10.69 -16.55
N MET A 316 13.17 -9.75 -17.33
CA MET A 316 12.46 -9.18 -18.47
C MET A 316 13.41 -9.08 -19.65
N THR A 317 12.95 -9.40 -20.85
CA THR A 317 13.74 -9.19 -22.07
C THR A 317 13.30 -7.87 -22.69
N ASP A 318 14.21 -6.91 -22.71
CA ASP A 318 14.03 -5.62 -23.38
C ASP A 318 14.61 -5.68 -24.81
N PRO A 319 13.90 -5.18 -25.84
CA PRO A 319 14.36 -5.23 -27.22
C PRO A 319 15.67 -4.47 -27.49
N PHE A 320 16.02 -3.47 -26.69
CA PHE A 320 17.17 -2.59 -26.90
C PHE A 320 18.37 -2.97 -26.02
N VAL A 321 18.14 -3.34 -24.77
CA VAL A 321 19.20 -3.62 -23.79
C VAL A 321 19.35 -5.10 -23.43
N GLY A 322 18.52 -5.97 -24.00
CA GLY A 322 18.57 -7.41 -23.78
C GLY A 322 17.93 -7.83 -22.45
N GLN A 323 18.50 -8.84 -21.80
CA GLN A 323 17.92 -9.41 -20.58
C GLN A 323 18.17 -8.51 -19.36
N LEU A 324 17.11 -7.92 -18.83
CA LEU A 324 17.08 -7.18 -17.58
C LEU A 324 16.72 -8.09 -16.41
N THR A 325 17.53 -8.04 -15.35
CA THR A 325 17.25 -8.73 -14.08
C THR A 325 16.98 -7.68 -13.00
N PHE A 326 15.75 -7.65 -12.52
CA PHE A 326 15.33 -6.82 -11.39
C PHE A 326 15.66 -7.56 -10.11
N PHE A 327 16.32 -6.86 -9.19
CA PHE A 327 16.65 -7.39 -7.88
C PHE A 327 16.43 -6.32 -6.81
N ARG A 328 16.09 -6.77 -5.61
CA ARG A 328 16.06 -5.95 -4.41
C ARG A 328 17.37 -6.13 -3.66
N VAL A 329 18.02 -5.02 -3.32
CA VAL A 329 19.19 -5.01 -2.43
C VAL A 329 18.71 -4.97 -0.98
N TYR A 330 19.26 -5.86 -0.15
CA TYR A 330 18.94 -5.91 1.28
C TYR A 330 20.10 -5.43 2.15
N SER A 331 21.34 -5.58 1.70
CA SER A 331 22.51 -5.13 2.43
C SER A 331 23.67 -4.78 1.49
N GLY A 332 24.57 -3.94 1.96
CA GLY A 332 25.72 -3.45 1.22
C GLY A 332 25.37 -2.56 0.02
N LYS A 333 26.29 -2.50 -0.93
CA LYS A 333 26.21 -1.64 -2.13
C LYS A 333 26.65 -2.42 -3.36
N LEU A 334 26.09 -2.04 -4.50
CA LEU A 334 26.50 -2.54 -5.81
C LEU A 334 26.94 -1.37 -6.69
N GLU A 335 28.18 -1.44 -7.17
CA GLU A 335 28.74 -0.42 -8.06
C GLU A 335 28.73 -0.92 -9.51
N ALA A 336 28.52 -0.01 -10.46
CA ALA A 336 28.54 -0.36 -11.87
C ALA A 336 29.91 -0.93 -12.27
N GLY A 337 29.90 -2.05 -13.02
CA GLY A 337 31.12 -2.77 -13.43
C GLY A 337 31.70 -3.71 -12.37
N SER A 338 31.09 -3.82 -11.18
CA SER A 338 31.47 -4.81 -10.18
C SER A 338 30.93 -6.21 -10.49
N TYR A 339 31.51 -7.20 -9.82
CA TYR A 339 31.12 -8.60 -9.95
C TYR A 339 30.26 -9.03 -8.77
N VAL A 340 29.23 -9.83 -9.05
CA VAL A 340 28.37 -10.45 -8.04
C VAL A 340 28.43 -11.96 -8.14
N TYR A 341 28.30 -12.63 -7.00
CA TYR A 341 28.23 -14.07 -6.91
C TYR A 341 26.77 -14.53 -6.86
N ASN A 342 26.39 -15.45 -7.76
CA ASN A 342 25.08 -16.09 -7.70
C ASN A 342 25.14 -17.31 -6.78
N SER A 343 24.67 -17.17 -5.56
CA SER A 343 24.74 -18.21 -4.52
C SER A 343 23.87 -19.44 -4.77
N THR A 344 22.97 -19.43 -5.77
CA THR A 344 22.12 -20.58 -6.10
C THR A 344 22.67 -21.43 -7.24
N LYS A 345 23.61 -20.90 -8.02
CA LYS A 345 24.32 -21.66 -9.06
C LYS A 345 25.54 -22.32 -8.43
N LYS A 346 25.47 -23.64 -8.26
CA LYS A 346 26.62 -24.48 -7.88
C LYS A 346 27.63 -24.59 -9.01
#